data_AF-N4UIB9-F1
#
_entry.id   AF-N4UIB9-F1
#
_cell.length_a   1.000
_cell.length_b   1.000
_cell.length_c   1.000
_cell.angle_alpha   90.00
_cell.angle_beta   90.00
_cell.angle_gamma   90.00
#
_symmetry.space_group_name_H-M   'P 1'
#
loop_
_entity.id
_entity.type
_entity.pdbx_description
1 polymer ?
#
loop_
_entity_poly.entity_id
_entity_poly.type
_entity_poly.pdbx_seq_one_letter_code
_entity_poly.pdbx_strand_id
1 'polypeptide(L)'
;MDLVIGTELNERVIYQATKNIFNVVTRHGFDAVSREVLKLLSDKVYESTPIARQRFPDLFEPSTAQNTARTQLEAETTRTEQAALKGIEKTHSDDNQDIRDLQAATTAVHVYLPFPTEHLLMEKLQKVLETACYEYGVRELSSIVQHRDWDCPESVELNQWAELLGHEGNLKRQGTGKALNELLRSIAQIRHTAVHRLRTNSRGLEQFLADAEDLARILGDNIYTQVISQMRLDAQSTLRELAQNKQFIQLQLEEAQEEIAKQRAELDQKEQENLRRMEREDKRYRAMAGQRLQQALNLVGNFAIAPESENMALSGMGRDDVYPVSDDDSNLDHAEQFEDCSES
;
A
#
# COMPACT_ATOMS: atom_id res chain seq x y z
N MET A 1 -9.33 -4.92 -22.68
CA MET A 1 -9.85 -3.88 -21.77
C MET A 1 -10.22 -4.60 -20.49
N ASP A 2 -9.41 -4.48 -19.44
CA ASP A 2 -9.86 -4.79 -18.09
C ASP A 2 -9.24 -3.74 -17.16
N LEU A 3 -10.14 -3.01 -16.50
CA LEU A 3 -9.88 -1.85 -15.68
C LEU A 3 -9.39 -2.35 -14.30
N VAL A 4 -8.07 -2.41 -14.11
CA VAL A 4 -7.48 -2.73 -12.80
C VAL A 4 -7.58 -1.49 -11.91
N ILE A 5 -8.64 -1.42 -11.11
CA ILE A 5 -8.79 -0.40 -10.07
C ILE A 5 -7.83 -0.78 -8.93
N GLY A 6 -6.68 -0.11 -8.88
CA GLY A 6 -5.77 -0.16 -7.75
C GLY A 6 -6.39 0.49 -6.52
N THR A 7 -6.46 -0.24 -5.41
CA THR A 7 -6.64 0.33 -4.08
C THR A 7 -5.74 -0.39 -3.09
N GLU A 8 -4.67 0.28 -2.63
CA GLU A 8 -4.00 -0.10 -1.38
C GLU A 8 -4.97 0.16 -0.22
N LEU A 9 -5.72 -0.88 0.16
CA LEU A 9 -6.59 -0.82 1.32
C LEU A 9 -5.74 -1.08 2.58
N ASN A 10 -5.66 -0.08 3.45
CA ASN A 10 -4.97 -0.11 4.74
C ASN A 10 -5.34 -1.40 5.55
N GLU A 11 -4.38 -2.14 6.09
CA GLU A 11 -4.59 -3.43 6.78
C GLU A 11 -5.66 -3.37 7.89
N ARG A 12 -5.80 -2.21 8.56
CA ARG A 12 -6.86 -1.98 9.56
C ARG A 12 -8.25 -1.92 8.94
N VAL A 13 -8.38 -1.35 7.74
CA VAL A 13 -9.63 -1.29 6.98
C VAL A 13 -10.01 -2.68 6.48
N ILE A 14 -9.02 -3.45 6.00
CA ILE A 14 -9.23 -4.85 5.60
C ILE A 14 -9.73 -5.65 6.80
N TYR A 15 -9.02 -5.62 7.94
CA TYR A 15 -9.40 -6.37 9.14
C TYR A 15 -10.81 -6.02 9.64
N GLN A 16 -11.16 -4.74 9.65
CA GLN A 16 -12.49 -4.31 10.07
C GLN A 16 -13.57 -4.72 9.06
N ALA A 17 -13.28 -4.67 7.76
CA ALA A 17 -14.16 -5.17 6.71
C ALA A 17 -14.38 -6.69 6.83
N THR A 18 -13.33 -7.48 7.05
CA THR A 18 -13.45 -8.94 7.22
C THR A 18 -14.27 -9.29 8.45
N LYS A 19 -14.09 -8.57 9.56
CA LYS A 19 -14.88 -8.76 10.78
C LYS A 19 -16.37 -8.43 10.57
N ASN A 20 -16.66 -7.36 9.84
CA ASN A 20 -18.04 -6.97 9.52
C ASN A 20 -18.72 -7.98 8.59
N ILE A 21 -18.01 -8.47 7.57
CA ILE A 21 -18.50 -9.51 6.66
C ILE A 21 -18.78 -10.80 7.42
N PHE A 22 -17.87 -11.22 8.31
CA PHE A 22 -18.05 -12.41 9.14
C PHE A 22 -19.34 -12.31 9.97
N ASN A 23 -19.58 -11.18 10.64
CA ASN A 23 -20.80 -10.96 11.43
C ASN A 23 -22.09 -11.06 10.61
N VAL A 24 -22.09 -10.55 9.38
CA VAL A 24 -23.26 -10.61 8.48
C VAL A 24 -23.50 -12.04 8.01
N VAL A 25 -22.45 -12.77 7.61
CA VAL A 25 -22.53 -14.18 7.20
C VAL A 25 -23.00 -15.07 8.35
N THR A 26 -22.51 -14.84 9.58
CA THR A 26 -22.95 -15.60 10.76
C THR A 26 -24.42 -15.36 11.10
N ARG A 27 -24.94 -14.14 10.90
CA ARG A 27 -26.34 -13.82 11.22
C ARG A 27 -27.35 -14.27 10.17
N HIS A 28 -26.99 -14.18 8.90
CA HIS A 28 -27.94 -14.36 7.79
C HIS A 28 -27.68 -15.62 6.96
N GLY A 29 -26.57 -16.32 7.22
CA GLY A 29 -26.18 -17.53 6.50
C GLY A 29 -25.48 -17.21 5.17
N PHE A 30 -24.49 -18.03 4.82
CA PHE A 30 -23.65 -17.82 3.65
C PHE A 30 -24.45 -17.76 2.35
N ASP A 31 -25.39 -18.67 2.13
CA ASP A 31 -26.12 -18.77 0.86
C ASP A 31 -27.03 -17.56 0.62
N ALA A 32 -27.65 -17.02 1.66
CA ALA A 32 -28.49 -15.83 1.54
C ALA A 32 -27.65 -14.58 1.26
N VAL A 33 -26.54 -14.43 1.96
CA VAL A 33 -25.61 -13.31 1.77
C VAL A 33 -24.96 -13.37 0.39
N SER A 34 -24.52 -14.54 -0.05
CA SER A 34 -23.90 -14.73 -1.37
C SER A 34 -24.86 -14.37 -2.51
N ARG A 35 -26.13 -14.78 -2.44
CA ARG A 35 -27.14 -14.42 -3.45
C ARG A 35 -27.34 -12.91 -3.56
N GLU A 36 -27.44 -12.20 -2.43
CA GLU A 36 -27.61 -10.75 -2.45
C GLU A 36 -26.35 -10.02 -2.92
N VAL A 37 -25.16 -10.47 -2.52
CA VAL A 37 -23.89 -9.91 -3.00
C VAL A 37 -23.76 -10.08 -4.52
N LEU A 38 -24.08 -11.26 -5.06
CA LEU A 38 -24.07 -11.50 -6.50
C LEU A 38 -25.06 -10.59 -7.25
N LYS A 39 -26.23 -10.34 -6.66
CA LYS A 39 -27.20 -9.40 -7.22
C LYS A 39 -26.68 -7.96 -7.23
N LEU A 40 -26.03 -7.52 -6.15
CA LEU A 40 -25.42 -6.19 -6.07
C LEU A 40 -24.23 -6.00 -7.02
N LEU A 41 -23.46 -7.05 -7.26
CA LEU A 41 -22.41 -7.08 -8.28
C LEU A 41 -23.00 -7.00 -9.68
N SER A 42 -24.07 -7.76 -9.96
CA SER A 42 -24.80 -7.70 -11.24
C SER A 42 -25.42 -6.33 -11.49
N ASP A 43 -25.93 -5.68 -10.44
CA ASP A 43 -26.52 -4.33 -10.48
C ASP A 43 -25.43 -3.23 -10.57
N LYS A 44 -24.14 -3.60 -10.65
CA LYS A 44 -22.97 -2.70 -10.75
C LYS A 44 -22.90 -1.63 -9.66
N VAL A 45 -23.46 -1.92 -8.49
CA VAL A 45 -23.57 -0.97 -7.37
C VAL A 45 -22.18 -0.52 -6.88
N TYR A 46 -21.18 -1.38 -6.95
CA TYR A 46 -19.82 -1.11 -6.49
C TYR A 46 -18.94 -0.40 -7.53
N GLU A 47 -19.38 -0.31 -8.80
CA GLU A 47 -18.62 0.33 -9.89
C GLU A 47 -18.84 1.85 -9.93
N SER A 48 -19.92 2.37 -9.33
CA SER A 48 -20.32 3.77 -9.48
C SER A 48 -21.07 4.33 -8.26
N THR A 49 -20.54 5.41 -7.69
CA THR A 49 -21.17 6.12 -6.55
C THR A 49 -22.60 6.62 -6.84
N PRO A 50 -22.92 7.14 -8.04
CA PRO A 50 -24.31 7.42 -8.43
C PRO A 50 -25.26 6.21 -8.36
N ILE A 51 -24.83 5.04 -8.83
CA ILE A 51 -25.63 3.80 -8.83
C ILE A 51 -25.86 3.34 -7.38
N ALA A 52 -24.82 3.39 -6.55
CA ALA A 52 -24.93 3.11 -5.12
C ALA A 52 -25.90 4.06 -4.40
N ARG A 53 -25.86 5.36 -4.71
CA ARG A 53 -26.77 6.38 -4.13
C ARG A 53 -28.22 6.16 -4.54
N GLN A 54 -28.48 5.76 -5.78
CA GLN A 54 -29.84 5.48 -6.25
C GLN A 54 -30.44 4.25 -5.55
N ARG A 55 -29.61 3.23 -5.29
CA ARG A 55 -30.03 1.98 -4.66
C ARG A 55 -30.11 2.06 -3.13
N PHE A 56 -29.24 2.85 -2.52
CA PHE A 56 -29.13 3.04 -1.06
C PHE A 56 -28.98 4.52 -0.69
N PRO A 57 -30.04 5.34 -0.86
CA PRO A 57 -29.97 6.77 -0.57
C PRO A 57 -29.59 7.05 0.90
N ASP A 58 -30.07 6.22 1.83
CA ASP A 58 -29.86 6.36 3.27
C ASP A 58 -28.39 6.17 3.71
N LEU A 59 -27.55 5.51 2.90
CA LEU A 59 -26.11 5.32 3.21
C LEU A 59 -25.30 6.61 3.04
N PHE A 60 -25.84 7.60 2.33
CA PHE A 60 -25.13 8.83 1.97
C PHE A 60 -25.70 10.07 2.67
N GLU A 61 -26.74 9.92 3.49
CA GLU A 61 -27.20 10.99 4.38
C GLU A 61 -26.40 10.97 5.70
N PRO A 62 -25.68 12.04 6.06
CA PRO A 62 -24.92 12.06 7.30
C PRO A 62 -25.86 12.16 8.51
N SER A 63 -25.90 11.09 9.31
CA SER A 63 -26.52 11.13 10.63
C SER A 63 -25.76 12.09 11.56
N THR A 64 -26.48 12.96 12.26
CA THR A 64 -25.94 13.93 13.25
C THR A 64 -25.09 13.24 14.34
N ALA A 65 -25.36 11.96 14.62
CA ALA A 65 -24.60 11.17 15.58
C ALA A 65 -23.19 10.79 15.05
N GLN A 66 -23.06 10.57 13.74
CA GLN A 66 -21.80 10.18 13.10
C GLN A 66 -20.80 11.34 13.04
N ASN A 67 -21.28 12.55 12.77
CA ASN A 67 -20.44 13.75 12.82
C ASN A 67 -19.91 14.02 14.24
N THR A 68 -20.77 13.86 15.25
CA THR A 68 -20.38 14.08 16.65
C THR A 68 -19.36 13.04 17.14
N ALA A 69 -19.54 11.77 16.79
CA ALA A 69 -18.60 10.70 17.14
C ALA A 69 -17.25 10.85 16.44
N ARG A 70 -17.24 11.32 15.19
CA ARG A 70 -16.02 11.56 14.41
C ARG A 70 -15.20 12.72 14.98
N THR A 71 -15.86 13.82 15.36
CA THR A 71 -15.19 14.95 16.03
C THR A 71 -14.65 14.58 17.41
N GLN A 72 -15.33 13.71 18.16
CA GLN A 72 -14.83 13.23 19.45
C GLN A 72 -13.61 12.30 19.30
N LEU A 73 -13.64 11.40 18.31
CA LEU A 73 -12.53 10.49 18.03
C LEU A 73 -11.28 11.25 17.52
N GLU A 74 -11.46 12.26 16.68
CA GLU A 74 -10.36 13.12 16.21
C GLU A 74 -9.75 13.95 17.35
N ALA A 75 -10.58 14.45 18.29
CA ALA A 75 -10.11 15.17 19.47
C ALA A 75 -9.35 14.27 20.47
N GLU A 76 -9.77 13.02 20.64
CA GLU A 76 -9.07 12.04 21.49
C GLU A 76 -7.73 11.61 20.87
N THR A 77 -7.70 11.37 19.56
CA THR A 77 -6.47 10.96 18.82
C THR A 77 -5.40 12.06 18.89
N THR A 78 -5.81 13.32 18.75
CA THR A 78 -4.89 14.47 18.84
C THR A 78 -4.29 14.61 20.25
N ARG A 79 -5.04 14.23 21.30
CA ARG A 79 -4.58 14.29 22.70
C ARG A 79 -3.64 13.14 23.06
N THR A 80 -3.90 11.92 22.58
CA THR A 80 -3.01 10.77 22.79
C THR A 80 -1.69 10.91 22.03
N GLU A 81 -1.69 11.46 20.82
CA GLU A 81 -0.46 11.74 20.07
C GLU A 81 0.41 12.79 20.78
N GLN A 82 -0.18 13.86 21.31
CA GLN A 82 0.57 14.86 22.10
C GLN A 82 1.11 14.31 23.42
N ALA A 83 0.42 13.34 24.05
CA ALA A 83 0.90 12.67 25.25
C ALA A 83 2.04 11.68 24.96
N ALA A 84 1.99 10.97 23.83
CA ALA A 84 3.05 10.06 23.38
C ALA A 84 4.33 10.81 23.00
N LEU A 85 4.21 11.96 22.33
CA LEU A 85 5.35 12.80 21.96
C LEU A 85 6.08 13.39 23.18
N LYS A 86 5.37 13.74 24.26
CA LYS A 86 6.00 14.17 25.52
C LYS A 86 6.66 13.04 26.32
N GLY A 87 6.27 11.79 26.11
CA GLY A 87 6.91 10.62 26.73
C GLY A 87 8.29 10.31 26.15
N ILE A 88 8.50 10.60 24.86
CA ILE A 88 9.72 10.28 24.12
C ILE A 88 10.86 11.26 24.44
N GLU A 89 10.58 12.52 24.77
CA GLU A 89 11.60 13.53 25.13
C GLU A 89 12.29 13.28 26.48
N LYS A 90 11.79 12.36 27.33
CA LYS A 90 12.33 12.14 28.68
C LYS A 90 13.23 10.91 28.84
N THR A 91 13.40 10.07 27.82
CA THR A 91 14.09 8.77 27.97
C THR A 91 15.30 8.50 27.08
N HIS A 92 15.79 9.41 26.24
CA HIS A 92 17.03 9.15 25.49
C HIS A 92 17.98 10.34 25.51
N SER A 93 18.98 10.27 26.39
CA SER A 93 20.16 11.13 26.39
C SER A 93 21.42 10.42 25.89
N ASP A 94 21.39 9.16 25.41
CA ASP A 94 22.67 8.44 25.16
C ASP A 94 22.86 7.68 23.84
N ASP A 95 21.87 7.54 22.93
CA ASP A 95 22.10 6.79 21.68
C ASP A 95 21.81 7.65 20.44
N ASN A 96 22.68 8.63 20.18
CA ASN A 96 22.59 9.52 19.02
C ASN A 96 23.55 9.12 17.88
N GLN A 97 24.04 7.88 17.88
CA GLN A 97 24.99 7.37 16.88
C GLN A 97 24.30 6.57 15.75
N ASP A 98 23.16 5.92 16.00
CA ASP A 98 22.53 5.00 15.03
C ASP A 98 21.66 5.67 13.95
N ILE A 99 21.29 6.95 14.10
CA ILE A 99 20.43 7.64 13.12
C ILE A 99 21.24 8.14 11.91
N ARG A 100 22.57 8.27 12.02
CA ARG A 100 23.44 8.73 10.92
C ARG A 100 23.79 7.66 9.89
N ASP A 101 23.65 6.38 10.23
CA ASP A 101 23.96 5.27 9.32
C ASP A 101 22.80 4.92 8.36
N LEU A 102 21.60 5.48 8.57
CA LEU A 102 20.45 5.26 7.69
C LEU A 102 20.51 6.02 6.35
N GLN A 103 21.44 6.98 6.21
CA GLN A 103 21.61 7.80 5.00
C GLN A 103 22.80 7.37 4.12
N ALA A 104 23.45 6.25 4.42
CA ALA A 104 24.58 5.73 3.64
C ALA A 104 24.51 4.22 3.39
N ALA A 105 23.32 3.62 3.40
CA ALA A 105 23.16 2.21 3.03
C ALA A 105 22.88 2.07 1.53
N THR A 106 23.93 1.69 0.79
CA THR A 106 23.86 0.98 -0.47
C THR A 106 22.67 0.01 -0.47
N THR A 107 21.90 0.02 -1.56
CA THR A 107 20.64 -0.68 -1.88
C THR A 107 20.53 -2.17 -1.50
N ALA A 108 20.62 -2.49 -0.21
CA ALA A 108 20.23 -3.78 0.32
C ALA A 108 18.73 -3.73 0.60
N VAL A 109 17.94 -4.35 -0.27
CA VAL A 109 16.52 -4.58 -0.03
C VAL A 109 16.40 -5.41 1.26
N HIS A 110 16.14 -4.76 2.38
CA HIS A 110 15.88 -5.46 3.63
C HIS A 110 14.57 -6.23 3.50
N VAL A 111 14.65 -7.53 3.76
CA VAL A 111 13.54 -8.48 3.74
C VAL A 111 13.43 -9.11 5.11
N TYR A 112 12.19 -9.35 5.53
CA TYR A 112 11.85 -9.97 6.80
C TYR A 112 10.88 -11.11 6.55
N LEU A 113 10.99 -12.16 7.35
CA LEU A 113 9.95 -13.17 7.39
C LEU A 113 8.72 -12.62 8.15
N PRO A 114 7.51 -13.10 7.83
CA PRO A 114 6.36 -12.87 8.68
C PRO A 114 6.64 -13.33 10.10
N PHE A 115 6.21 -12.54 11.10
CA PHE A 115 6.49 -12.83 12.51
C PHE A 115 6.19 -14.25 12.94
N PRO A 116 5.00 -14.81 12.62
CA PRO A 116 4.64 -16.12 13.12
C PRO A 116 5.59 -17.19 12.61
N THR A 117 6.05 -17.05 11.36
CA THR A 117 7.00 -17.96 10.71
C THR A 117 8.40 -17.82 11.30
N GLU A 118 8.88 -16.59 11.48
CA GLU A 118 10.17 -16.30 12.10
C GLU A 118 10.23 -16.86 13.53
N HIS A 119 9.21 -16.57 14.34
CA HIS A 119 9.13 -17.04 15.71
C HIS A 119 9.06 -18.57 15.80
N LEU A 120 8.25 -19.20 14.93
CA LEU A 120 8.17 -20.66 14.84
C LEU A 120 9.51 -21.27 14.47
N LEU A 121 10.22 -20.69 13.50
CA LEU A 121 11.56 -21.13 13.11
C LEU A 121 12.53 -21.06 14.29
N MET A 122 12.54 -19.94 15.03
CA MET A 122 13.39 -19.77 16.22
C MET A 122 13.03 -20.76 17.35
N GLU A 123 11.74 -21.02 17.59
CA GLU A 123 11.28 -22.02 18.56
C GLU A 123 11.75 -23.43 18.18
N LYS A 124 11.61 -23.81 16.90
CA LYS A 124 12.08 -25.12 16.40
C LYS A 124 13.60 -25.23 16.47
N LEU A 125 14.32 -24.18 16.11
CA LEU A 125 15.79 -24.14 16.19
C LEU A 125 16.25 -24.33 17.63
N GLN A 126 15.65 -23.61 18.59
CA GLN A 126 15.96 -23.77 20.02
C GLN A 126 15.74 -25.22 20.46
N LYS A 127 14.56 -25.80 20.17
CA LYS A 127 14.23 -27.17 20.60
C LYS A 127 15.19 -28.20 20.02
N VAL A 128 15.56 -28.08 18.75
CA VAL A 128 16.51 -29.00 18.09
C VAL A 128 17.89 -28.88 18.74
N LEU A 129 18.36 -27.68 19.02
CA LEU A 129 19.64 -27.46 19.69
C LEU A 129 19.67 -27.97 21.13
N GLU A 130 18.62 -27.74 21.92
CA GLU A 130 18.52 -28.27 23.29
C GLU A 130 18.57 -29.79 23.30
N THR A 131 17.87 -30.42 22.34
CA THR A 131 17.92 -31.89 22.15
C THR A 131 19.32 -32.36 21.77
N ALA A 132 19.98 -31.68 20.82
CA ALA A 132 21.34 -32.03 20.40
C ALA A 132 22.35 -31.90 21.55
N CYS A 133 22.25 -30.83 22.34
CA CYS A 133 23.12 -30.61 23.49
C CYS A 133 22.88 -31.64 24.58
N TYR A 134 21.62 -32.00 24.84
CA TYR A 134 21.27 -33.05 25.79
C TYR A 134 21.86 -34.41 25.41
N GLU A 135 21.66 -34.85 24.17
CA GLU A 135 22.23 -36.12 23.71
C GLU A 135 23.75 -36.13 23.78
N TYR A 136 24.40 -35.02 23.40
CA TYR A 136 25.83 -34.87 23.58
C TYR A 136 26.23 -34.99 25.06
N GLY A 137 25.53 -34.30 25.95
CA GLY A 137 25.79 -34.34 27.39
C GLY A 137 25.65 -35.75 27.96
N VAL A 138 24.63 -36.51 27.54
CA VAL A 138 24.46 -37.92 27.94
C VAL A 138 25.63 -38.78 27.48
N ARG A 139 26.18 -38.54 26.28
CA ARG A 139 27.30 -39.32 25.70
C ARG A 139 28.66 -38.96 26.29
N GLU A 140 28.94 -37.68 26.46
CA GLU A 140 30.30 -37.16 26.72
C GLU A 140 30.46 -36.55 28.12
N LEU A 141 29.36 -36.12 28.75
CA LEU A 141 29.34 -35.43 30.05
C LEU A 141 28.37 -36.09 31.04
N SER A 142 28.22 -37.42 30.98
CA SER A 142 27.16 -38.15 31.70
C SER A 142 27.18 -37.91 33.21
N SER A 143 28.38 -37.73 33.80
CA SER A 143 28.54 -37.44 35.23
C SER A 143 27.93 -36.10 35.63
N ILE A 144 28.03 -35.08 34.76
CA ILE A 144 27.47 -33.75 35.00
C ILE A 144 25.95 -33.77 34.82
N VAL A 145 25.47 -34.43 33.76
CA VAL A 145 24.03 -34.57 33.47
C VAL A 145 23.32 -35.28 34.64
N GLN A 146 23.91 -36.37 35.15
CA GLN A 146 23.36 -37.08 36.30
C GLN A 146 23.43 -36.27 37.60
N HIS A 147 24.54 -35.56 37.85
CA HIS A 147 24.69 -34.77 39.08
C HIS A 147 23.76 -33.55 39.13
N ARG A 148 23.37 -33.01 37.97
CA ARG A 148 22.49 -31.85 37.85
C ARG A 148 21.01 -32.22 37.66
N ASP A 149 20.67 -33.51 37.75
CA ASP A 149 19.32 -34.04 37.52
C ASP A 149 18.70 -33.60 36.18
N TRP A 150 19.53 -33.53 35.14
CA TRP A 150 19.10 -33.23 33.78
C TRP A 150 18.57 -34.51 33.13
N ASP A 151 17.28 -34.77 33.31
CA ASP A 151 16.60 -36.01 32.93
C ASP A 151 16.02 -36.01 31.52
N CYS A 152 15.81 -34.83 30.93
CA CYS A 152 15.32 -34.65 29.57
C CYS A 152 15.87 -33.37 28.91
N PRO A 153 15.76 -33.23 27.58
CA PRO A 153 16.18 -32.02 26.87
C PRO A 153 15.55 -30.75 27.39
N GLU A 154 14.26 -30.80 27.75
CA GLU A 154 13.49 -29.67 28.26
C GLU A 154 13.95 -29.19 29.65
N SER A 155 14.70 -30.00 30.39
CA SER A 155 15.22 -29.64 31.73
C SER A 155 16.41 -28.68 31.67
N VAL A 156 16.97 -28.39 30.48
CA VAL A 156 18.20 -27.60 30.34
C VAL A 156 18.10 -26.61 29.18
N GLU A 157 18.34 -25.35 29.51
CA GLU A 157 18.23 -24.24 28.57
C GLU A 157 19.55 -23.99 27.81
N LEU A 158 19.48 -23.45 26.58
CA LEU A 158 20.67 -23.20 25.75
C LEU A 158 21.76 -22.34 26.39
N ASN A 159 21.41 -21.38 27.26
CA ASN A 159 22.40 -20.59 27.99
C ASN A 159 23.18 -21.44 29.01
N GLN A 160 22.54 -22.42 29.65
CA GLN A 160 23.21 -23.32 30.58
C GLN A 160 24.12 -24.29 29.83
N TRP A 161 23.69 -24.76 28.64
CA TRP A 161 24.56 -25.49 27.73
C TRP A 161 25.73 -24.64 27.24
N ALA A 162 25.49 -23.38 26.87
CA ALA A 162 26.53 -22.46 26.42
C ALA A 162 27.59 -22.21 27.51
N GLU A 163 27.17 -22.06 28.77
CA GLU A 163 28.07 -21.94 29.92
C GLU A 163 28.86 -23.23 30.14
N LEU A 164 28.18 -24.39 30.16
CA LEU A 164 28.82 -25.68 30.37
C LEU A 164 29.86 -25.99 29.28
N LEU A 165 29.51 -25.80 28.01
CA LEU A 165 30.39 -26.06 26.87
C LEU A 165 31.52 -25.02 26.75
N GLY A 166 31.37 -23.85 27.37
CA GLY A 166 32.40 -22.81 27.44
C GLY A 166 33.52 -23.11 28.44
N HIS A 167 33.32 -24.05 29.38
CA HIS A 167 34.38 -24.48 30.29
C HIS A 167 35.41 -25.37 29.57
N GLU A 168 36.69 -25.06 29.78
CA GLU A 168 37.82 -25.74 29.12
C GLU A 168 37.77 -27.26 29.37
N GLY A 169 37.79 -28.05 28.29
CA GLY A 169 37.83 -29.51 28.32
C GLY A 169 36.53 -30.23 27.98
N ASN A 170 35.39 -29.52 27.97
CA ASN A 170 34.08 -30.15 27.68
C ASN A 170 33.82 -30.34 26.18
N LEU A 171 34.51 -29.60 25.31
CA LEU A 171 34.45 -29.77 23.86
C LEU A 171 35.79 -30.26 23.33
N LYS A 172 35.78 -31.37 22.57
CA LYS A 172 36.99 -31.99 21.98
C LYS A 172 37.66 -31.17 20.86
N ARG A 173 37.35 -29.87 20.71
CA ARG A 173 37.76 -29.07 19.56
C ARG A 173 39.18 -28.49 19.72
N GLN A 174 40.04 -28.79 18.73
CA GLN A 174 41.25 -28.02 18.41
C GLN A 174 40.85 -26.79 17.58
N GLY A 175 40.71 -25.61 18.20
CA GLY A 175 40.40 -24.37 17.49
C GLY A 175 40.25 -23.18 18.44
N THR A 176 40.77 -22.01 18.04
CA THR A 176 40.95 -20.79 18.86
C THR A 176 39.73 -20.45 19.73
N GLY A 177 39.87 -20.46 21.06
CA GLY A 177 38.78 -20.29 22.03
C GLY A 177 37.92 -19.03 21.86
N LYS A 178 38.42 -17.98 21.20
CA LYS A 178 37.62 -16.77 20.89
C LYS A 178 36.42 -17.05 19.99
N ALA A 179 36.61 -17.82 18.92
CA ALA A 179 35.54 -18.15 17.97
C ALA A 179 34.46 -19.03 18.61
N LEU A 180 34.86 -19.92 19.53
CA LEU A 180 33.91 -20.74 20.28
C LEU A 180 33.08 -19.89 21.26
N ASN A 181 33.68 -18.93 21.95
CA ASN A 181 32.95 -18.05 22.87
C ASN A 181 31.93 -17.16 22.14
N GLU A 182 32.25 -16.70 20.93
CA GLU A 182 31.30 -15.97 20.09
C GLU A 182 30.15 -16.85 19.63
N LEU A 183 30.44 -18.07 19.20
CA LEU A 183 29.43 -19.08 18.87
C LEU A 183 28.50 -19.35 20.05
N LEU A 184 29.04 -19.67 21.23
CA LEU A 184 28.25 -19.97 22.42
C LEU A 184 27.41 -18.77 22.88
N ARG A 185 27.93 -17.54 22.72
CA ARG A 185 27.15 -16.31 22.95
C ARG A 185 25.96 -16.22 21.99
N SER A 186 26.18 -16.48 20.70
CA SER A 186 25.13 -16.51 19.69
C SER A 186 24.05 -17.55 20.04
N ILE A 187 24.45 -18.74 20.47
CA ILE A 187 23.53 -19.82 20.90
C ILE A 187 22.69 -19.42 22.13
N ALA A 188 23.29 -18.75 23.13
CA ALA A 188 22.51 -18.21 24.24
C ALA A 188 21.50 -17.14 23.78
N GLN A 189 21.86 -16.37 22.74
CA GLN A 189 21.03 -15.34 22.14
C GLN A 189 19.87 -15.90 21.29
N ILE A 190 20.01 -17.11 20.74
CA ILE A 190 18.91 -17.84 20.08
C ILE A 190 17.76 -18.07 21.06
N ARG A 191 18.06 -18.58 22.27
CA ARG A 191 17.04 -18.74 23.32
C ARG A 191 16.40 -17.41 23.69
N HIS A 192 17.21 -16.37 23.91
CA HIS A 192 16.69 -15.05 24.26
C HIS A 192 15.71 -14.53 23.20
N THR A 193 16.07 -14.67 21.92
CA THR A 193 15.22 -14.30 20.78
C THR A 193 13.93 -15.10 20.73
N ALA A 194 14.01 -16.43 20.87
CA ALA A 194 12.85 -17.31 20.82
C ALA A 194 11.90 -17.07 22.01
N VAL A 195 12.40 -17.07 23.25
CA VAL A 195 11.60 -16.94 24.48
C VAL A 195 10.96 -15.56 24.61
N HIS A 196 11.70 -14.49 24.30
CA HIS A 196 11.19 -13.12 24.39
C HIS A 196 10.52 -12.65 23.09
N ARG A 197 10.40 -13.55 22.10
CA ARG A 197 9.72 -13.31 20.81
C ARG A 197 10.25 -12.07 20.10
N LEU A 198 11.56 -11.89 20.13
CA LEU A 198 12.23 -10.73 19.55
C LEU A 198 12.29 -10.88 18.03
N ARG A 199 12.16 -9.74 17.34
CA ARG A 199 12.33 -9.64 15.90
C ARG A 199 13.81 -9.65 15.54
N THR A 200 14.14 -10.39 14.50
CA THR A 200 15.49 -10.47 13.94
C THR A 200 15.45 -10.10 12.46
N ASN A 201 16.43 -9.34 12.00
CA ASN A 201 16.59 -9.09 10.56
C ASN A 201 17.11 -10.33 9.84
N SER A 202 17.01 -10.36 8.50
CA SER A 202 17.46 -11.50 7.69
C SER A 202 18.90 -11.94 8.00
N ARG A 203 19.81 -10.98 8.16
CA ARG A 203 21.22 -11.25 8.49
C ARG A 203 21.39 -11.92 9.85
N GLY A 204 20.70 -11.42 10.88
CA GLY A 204 20.75 -12.00 12.22
C GLY A 204 20.15 -13.41 12.25
N LEU A 205 19.06 -13.62 11.52
CA LEU A 205 18.42 -14.94 11.41
C LEU A 205 19.35 -15.95 10.70
N GLU A 206 19.96 -15.55 9.58
CA GLU A 206 20.94 -16.37 8.87
C GLU A 206 22.16 -16.70 9.75
N GLN A 207 22.63 -15.73 10.53
CA GLN A 207 23.72 -15.93 11.48
C GLN A 207 23.35 -16.94 12.56
N PHE A 208 22.17 -16.83 13.18
CA PHE A 208 21.69 -17.79 14.17
C PHE A 208 21.60 -19.22 13.60
N LEU A 209 21.10 -19.37 12.37
CA LEU A 209 21.01 -20.68 11.72
C LEU A 209 22.39 -21.26 11.38
N ALA A 210 23.34 -20.42 10.94
CA ALA A 210 24.70 -20.85 10.66
C ALA A 210 25.44 -21.27 11.95
N ASP A 211 25.32 -20.47 13.00
CA ASP A 211 25.91 -20.74 14.32
C ASP A 211 25.31 -22.01 14.94
N ALA A 212 23.99 -22.20 14.83
CA ALA A 212 23.34 -23.43 15.26
C ALA A 212 23.88 -24.67 14.52
N GLU A 213 24.06 -24.58 13.20
CA GLU A 213 24.62 -25.68 12.40
C GLU A 213 26.07 -25.97 12.80
N ASP A 214 26.87 -24.93 13.03
CA ASP A 214 28.24 -25.03 13.48
C ASP A 214 28.34 -25.71 14.86
N LEU A 215 27.46 -25.36 15.80
CA LEU A 215 27.39 -26.03 17.10
C LEU A 215 27.01 -27.50 16.94
N ALA A 216 25.97 -27.83 16.17
CA ALA A 216 25.58 -29.22 15.95
C ALA A 216 26.71 -30.07 15.35
N ARG A 217 27.51 -29.48 14.45
CA ARG A 217 28.71 -30.10 13.89
C ARG A 217 29.79 -30.33 14.94
N ILE A 218 29.95 -29.42 15.91
CA ILE A 218 30.88 -29.57 17.05
C ILE A 218 30.47 -30.73 17.95
N LEU A 219 29.17 -30.84 18.23
CA LEU A 219 28.62 -31.91 19.07
C LEU A 219 28.75 -33.30 18.40
N GLY A 220 29.14 -33.32 17.11
CA GLY A 220 29.38 -34.54 16.35
C GLY A 220 28.10 -35.26 15.94
N ASP A 221 26.96 -34.56 15.95
CA ASP A 221 25.66 -35.18 15.66
C ASP A 221 25.20 -34.88 14.24
N ASN A 222 25.30 -35.90 13.38
CA ASN A 222 24.99 -35.76 11.96
C ASN A 222 23.49 -35.57 11.69
N ILE A 223 22.61 -36.09 12.56
CA ILE A 223 21.16 -35.97 12.38
C ILE A 223 20.75 -34.52 12.66
N TYR A 224 21.16 -33.96 13.80
CA TYR A 224 20.83 -32.58 14.16
C TYR A 224 21.48 -31.57 13.22
N THR A 225 22.72 -31.83 12.79
CA THR A 225 23.39 -31.00 11.77
C THR A 225 22.58 -30.97 10.48
N GLN A 226 22.08 -32.13 10.01
CA GLN A 226 21.27 -32.19 8.79
C GLN A 226 19.93 -31.45 8.94
N VAL A 227 19.25 -31.62 10.08
CA VAL A 227 17.96 -30.93 10.35
C VAL A 227 18.15 -29.42 10.37
N ILE A 228 19.17 -28.91 11.06
CA ILE A 228 19.45 -27.47 11.12
C ILE A 228 19.91 -26.95 9.75
N SER A 229 20.71 -27.71 9.02
CA SER A 229 21.13 -27.37 7.66
C SER A 229 19.94 -27.22 6.72
N GLN A 230 18.94 -28.12 6.82
CA GLN A 230 17.71 -28.01 6.06
C GLN A 230 16.92 -26.75 6.43
N MET A 231 16.73 -26.48 7.73
CA MET A 231 16.08 -25.24 8.19
C MET A 231 16.78 -23.99 7.65
N ARG A 232 18.11 -23.99 7.62
CA ARG A 232 18.93 -22.90 7.08
C ARG A 232 18.71 -22.71 5.58
N LEU A 233 18.77 -23.80 4.80
CA LEU A 233 18.57 -23.76 3.35
C LEU A 233 17.15 -23.28 2.99
N ASP A 234 16.14 -23.77 3.69
CA ASP A 234 14.74 -23.37 3.48
C ASP A 234 14.56 -21.88 3.79
N ALA A 235 15.06 -21.41 4.94
CA ALA A 235 14.99 -19.99 5.32
C ALA A 235 15.72 -19.09 4.31
N GLN A 236 16.92 -19.47 3.87
CA GLN A 236 17.69 -18.73 2.86
C GLN A 236 16.97 -18.69 1.51
N SER A 237 16.36 -19.80 1.09
CA SER A 237 15.59 -19.86 -0.15
C SER A 237 14.38 -18.92 -0.09
N THR A 238 13.61 -18.97 0.99
CA THR A 238 12.44 -18.09 1.21
C THR A 238 12.84 -16.62 1.27
N LEU A 239 13.91 -16.28 1.99
CA LEU A 239 14.41 -14.90 2.08
C LEU A 239 14.86 -14.37 0.70
N ARG A 240 15.53 -15.21 -0.10
CA ARG A 240 15.96 -14.85 -1.46
C ARG A 240 14.76 -14.60 -2.39
N GLU A 241 13.76 -15.48 -2.34
CA GLU A 241 12.53 -15.34 -3.13
C GLU A 241 11.78 -14.05 -2.77
N LEU A 242 11.62 -13.78 -1.46
CA LEU A 242 11.01 -12.54 -0.99
C LEU A 242 11.80 -11.29 -1.44
N ALA A 243 13.14 -11.35 -1.46
CA ALA A 243 13.97 -10.25 -1.95
C ALA A 243 13.76 -9.99 -3.44
N GLN A 244 13.72 -11.04 -4.25
CA GLN A 244 13.48 -10.96 -5.69
C GLN A 244 12.07 -10.42 -5.98
N ASN A 245 11.05 -10.92 -5.28
CA ASN A 245 9.67 -10.44 -5.43
C ASN A 245 9.54 -8.96 -5.05
N LYS A 246 10.20 -8.53 -3.97
CA LYS A 246 10.22 -7.12 -3.57
C LYS A 246 10.89 -6.23 -4.61
N GLN A 247 12.00 -6.67 -5.20
CA GLN A 247 12.66 -5.95 -6.29
C GLN A 247 11.78 -5.87 -7.53
N PHE A 248 11.12 -6.97 -7.91
CA PHE A 248 10.20 -6.99 -9.05
C PHE A 248 9.03 -6.02 -8.87
N ILE A 249 8.37 -6.03 -7.70
CA ILE A 249 7.28 -5.11 -7.39
C ILE A 249 7.75 -3.66 -7.41
N GLN A 250 8.95 -3.39 -6.91
CA GLN A 250 9.53 -2.05 -6.91
C GLN A 250 9.76 -1.53 -8.34
N LEU A 251 10.29 -2.37 -9.25
CA LEU A 251 10.46 -2.01 -10.66
C LEU A 251 9.12 -1.74 -11.35
N GLN A 252 8.13 -2.60 -11.12
CA GLN A 252 6.78 -2.41 -11.68
C GLN A 252 6.12 -1.11 -11.17
N LEU A 253 6.36 -0.75 -9.91
CA LEU A 253 5.88 0.51 -9.36
C LEU A 253 6.55 1.70 -10.03
N GLU A 254 7.86 1.65 -10.25
CA GLU A 254 8.62 2.72 -10.92
C GLU A 254 8.16 2.92 -12.37
N GLU A 255 7.98 1.83 -13.13
CA GLU A 255 7.43 1.87 -14.50
C GLU A 255 6.02 2.48 -14.54
N ALA A 256 5.13 2.06 -13.63
CA ALA A 256 3.78 2.61 -13.54
C ALA A 256 3.78 4.09 -13.16
N GLN A 257 4.68 4.52 -12.27
CA GLN A 257 4.84 5.92 -11.89
C GLN A 257 5.33 6.78 -13.06
N GLU A 258 6.26 6.27 -13.88
CA GLU A 258 6.76 6.97 -15.06
C GLU A 258 5.65 7.16 -16.11
N GLU A 259 4.87 6.12 -16.39
CA GLU A 259 3.74 6.21 -17.33
C GLU A 259 2.67 7.20 -16.85
N ILE A 260 2.33 7.18 -15.54
CA ILE A 260 1.41 8.18 -14.96
C ILE A 260 1.98 9.59 -15.10
N ALA A 261 3.28 9.79 -14.88
CA ALA A 261 3.92 11.10 -15.01
C ALA A 261 3.85 11.61 -16.45
N LYS A 262 4.08 10.73 -17.43
CA LYS A 262 3.94 11.04 -18.85
C LYS A 262 2.51 11.44 -19.22
N GLN A 263 1.52 10.66 -18.81
CA GLN A 263 0.11 10.96 -19.08
C GLN A 263 -0.33 12.29 -18.46
N ARG A 264 0.15 12.61 -17.25
CA ARG A 264 -0.10 13.91 -16.62
C ARG A 264 0.49 15.06 -17.44
N ALA A 265 1.72 14.93 -17.93
CA ALA A 265 2.34 15.95 -18.77
C ALA A 265 1.59 16.19 -20.09
N GLU A 266 1.11 15.12 -20.73
CA GLU A 266 0.29 15.22 -21.94
C GLU A 266 -1.05 15.93 -21.68
N LEU A 267 -1.71 15.61 -20.56
CA LEU A 267 -2.95 16.28 -20.15
C LEU A 267 -2.72 17.76 -19.84
N ASP A 268 -1.66 18.10 -19.10
CA ASP A 268 -1.29 19.49 -18.80
C ASP A 268 -1.02 20.28 -20.09
N GLN A 269 -0.34 19.67 -21.06
CA GLN A 269 -0.11 20.29 -22.37
C GLN A 269 -1.43 20.58 -23.10
N LYS A 270 -2.36 19.61 -23.09
CA LYS A 270 -3.67 19.74 -23.74
C LYS A 270 -4.54 20.79 -23.06
N GLU A 271 -4.54 20.84 -21.73
CA GLU A 271 -5.22 21.89 -20.96
C GLU A 271 -4.70 23.27 -21.34
N GLN A 272 -3.38 23.43 -21.36
CA GLN A 272 -2.75 24.71 -21.69
C GLN A 272 -3.03 25.14 -23.14
N GLU A 273 -3.09 24.21 -24.08
CA GLU A 273 -3.48 24.49 -25.47
C GLU A 273 -4.94 24.95 -25.57
N ASN A 274 -5.85 24.26 -24.87
CA ASN A 274 -7.27 24.64 -24.81
C ASN A 274 -7.47 26.03 -24.21
N LEU A 275 -6.79 26.35 -23.11
CA LEU A 275 -6.84 27.68 -22.50
C LEU A 275 -6.35 28.76 -23.48
N ARG A 276 -5.23 28.53 -24.18
CA ARG A 276 -4.73 29.46 -25.20
C ARG A 276 -5.69 29.61 -26.38
N ARG A 277 -6.36 28.52 -26.77
CA ARG A 277 -7.36 28.55 -27.84
C ARG A 277 -8.57 29.40 -27.42
N MET A 278 -9.11 29.15 -26.24
CA MET A 278 -10.23 29.93 -25.70
C MET A 278 -9.90 31.41 -25.59
N GLU A 279 -8.71 31.77 -25.09
CA GLU A 279 -8.29 33.17 -24.99
C GLU A 279 -8.21 33.84 -26.37
N ARG A 280 -7.72 33.13 -27.39
CA ARG A 280 -7.68 33.63 -28.77
C ARG A 280 -9.08 33.84 -29.35
N GLU A 281 -9.99 32.90 -29.11
CA GLU A 281 -11.38 33.00 -29.57
C GLU A 281 -12.12 34.15 -28.88
N ASP A 282 -12.00 34.29 -27.57
CA ASP A 282 -12.58 35.40 -26.80
C ASP A 282 -12.06 36.77 -27.30
N LYS A 283 -10.75 36.92 -27.52
CA LYS A 283 -10.16 38.15 -28.11
C LYS A 283 -10.78 38.48 -29.47
N ARG A 284 -10.98 37.47 -30.33
CA ARG A 284 -11.61 37.64 -31.65
C ARG A 284 -13.07 38.09 -31.53
N TYR A 285 -13.85 37.44 -30.66
CA TYR A 285 -15.25 37.82 -30.45
C TYR A 285 -15.39 39.24 -29.90
N ARG A 286 -14.54 39.63 -28.94
CA ARG A 286 -14.51 41.00 -28.40
C ARG A 286 -14.21 42.03 -29.49
N ALA A 287 -13.24 41.75 -30.36
CA ALA A 287 -12.89 42.65 -31.47
C ALA A 287 -14.04 42.81 -32.48
N MET A 288 -14.68 41.70 -32.88
CA MET A 288 -15.83 41.74 -33.79
C MET A 288 -17.04 42.48 -33.17
N ALA A 289 -17.34 42.23 -31.90
CA ALA A 289 -18.39 42.93 -31.18
C ALA A 289 -18.10 44.44 -31.09
N GLY A 290 -16.85 44.82 -30.80
CA GLY A 290 -16.40 46.21 -30.79
C GLY A 290 -16.54 46.89 -32.14
N GLN A 291 -16.13 46.25 -33.24
CA GLN A 291 -16.30 46.78 -34.60
C GLN A 291 -17.77 46.99 -34.97
N ARG A 292 -18.63 46.01 -34.69
CA ARG A 292 -20.09 46.13 -34.94
C ARG A 292 -20.69 47.29 -34.18
N LEU A 293 -20.36 47.43 -32.90
CA LEU A 293 -20.83 48.54 -32.08
C LEU A 293 -20.34 49.89 -32.61
N GLN A 294 -19.06 49.98 -33.02
CA GLN A 294 -18.49 51.20 -33.56
C GLN A 294 -19.16 51.62 -34.88
N GLN A 295 -19.44 50.68 -35.78
CA GLN A 295 -20.20 50.94 -37.01
C GLN A 295 -21.59 51.49 -36.70
N ALA A 296 -22.30 50.89 -35.74
CA ALA A 296 -23.62 51.36 -35.31
C ALA A 296 -23.55 52.79 -34.71
N LEU A 297 -22.54 53.10 -33.90
CA LEU A 297 -22.36 54.43 -33.31
C LEU A 297 -22.02 55.51 -34.36
N ASN A 298 -21.20 55.18 -35.38
CA ASN A 298 -20.88 56.12 -36.46
C ASN A 298 -22.10 56.47 -37.31
N LEU A 299 -23.02 55.52 -37.52
CA LEU A 299 -24.30 55.78 -38.19
C LEU A 299 -25.15 56.79 -37.41
N VAL A 300 -25.14 56.72 -36.07
CA VAL A 300 -25.84 57.67 -35.19
C VAL A 300 -25.15 59.05 -35.17
N GLY A 301 -23.82 59.09 -35.17
CA GLY A 301 -23.04 60.34 -35.20
C GLY A 301 -23.20 61.16 -36.49
N ASN A 302 -23.51 60.50 -37.61
CA ASN A 302 -23.77 61.17 -38.89
C ASN A 302 -25.13 61.88 -38.97
N PHE A 303 -25.98 61.81 -37.93
CA PHE A 303 -27.23 62.58 -37.84
C PHE A 303 -27.08 63.95 -37.19
N ALA A 304 -25.87 64.36 -36.79
CA ALA A 304 -25.65 65.71 -36.25
C ALA A 304 -25.18 66.68 -37.35
N ILE A 305 -26.09 67.61 -37.67
CA ILE A 305 -25.96 68.87 -38.42
C ILE A 305 -26.28 68.79 -39.92
N ALA A 306 -27.58 68.88 -40.24
CA ALA A 306 -28.07 69.73 -41.33
C ALA A 306 -29.18 70.63 -40.76
N PRO A 307 -29.12 71.97 -40.92
CA PRO A 307 -30.12 72.86 -40.38
C PRO A 307 -31.40 72.77 -41.20
N GLU A 308 -32.52 72.95 -40.49
CA GLU A 308 -33.89 72.99 -41.02
C GLU A 308 -34.02 73.93 -42.22
N SER A 309 -34.64 73.43 -43.29
CA SER A 309 -35.42 74.26 -44.20
C SER A 309 -36.66 73.51 -44.67
N GLU A 310 -37.78 74.18 -44.51
CA GLU A 310 -39.16 73.72 -44.68
C GLU A 310 -39.56 73.31 -46.11
N ASN A 311 -40.64 72.54 -46.15
CA ASN A 311 -41.71 72.49 -47.17
C ASN A 311 -41.38 72.01 -48.59
N MET A 312 -42.03 70.90 -49.02
CA MET A 312 -43.20 70.98 -49.91
C MET A 312 -43.87 69.60 -50.10
N ALA A 313 -45.21 69.59 -50.03
CA ALA A 313 -46.09 68.45 -50.25
C ALA A 313 -46.21 68.04 -51.73
N LEU A 314 -46.59 66.78 -52.01
CA LEU A 314 -47.85 66.42 -52.68
C LEU A 314 -47.93 64.93 -53.08
N SER A 315 -48.99 64.28 -52.56
CA SER A 315 -49.94 63.35 -53.18
C SER A 315 -49.52 62.29 -54.22
N GLY A 316 -50.05 61.08 -54.05
CA GLY A 316 -50.28 60.19 -55.19
C GLY A 316 -50.70 58.75 -54.88
N MET A 317 -51.96 58.55 -54.48
CA MET A 317 -52.87 57.40 -54.72
C MET A 317 -52.37 55.94 -54.71
N GLY A 318 -53.13 55.10 -54.01
CA GLY A 318 -52.85 53.69 -53.77
C GLY A 318 -53.41 52.69 -54.78
N ARG A 319 -53.30 51.41 -54.41
CA ARG A 319 -54.35 50.39 -54.55
C ARG A 319 -53.92 49.10 -53.84
N ASP A 320 -54.92 48.45 -53.26
CA ASP A 320 -54.91 47.15 -52.62
C ASP A 320 -54.37 46.06 -53.54
N ASP A 321 -53.68 45.07 -52.95
CA ASP A 321 -54.09 43.68 -53.11
C ASP A 321 -53.45 42.79 -52.03
N VAL A 322 -54.19 41.73 -51.76
CA VAL A 322 -54.23 40.94 -50.54
C VAL A 322 -53.80 39.50 -50.86
N TYR A 323 -53.10 38.90 -49.89
CA TYR A 323 -52.96 37.45 -49.59
C TYR A 323 -51.87 36.57 -50.23
N PRO A 324 -51.50 35.48 -49.51
CA PRO A 324 -50.14 34.94 -49.39
C PRO A 324 -50.05 33.45 -49.82
N VAL A 325 -48.83 32.93 -49.96
CA VAL A 325 -48.49 31.49 -50.12
C VAL A 325 -47.02 31.38 -49.62
N SER A 326 -46.68 30.70 -48.51
CA SER A 326 -46.52 29.24 -48.29
C SER A 326 -45.51 28.63 -49.29
N ASP A 327 -44.64 27.66 -49.03
CA ASP A 327 -44.51 26.56 -48.08
C ASP A 327 -43.01 26.45 -47.71
N ASP A 328 -42.60 26.14 -46.47
CA ASP A 328 -42.50 24.79 -45.90
C ASP A 328 -41.94 23.73 -46.87
N ASP A 329 -40.68 23.33 -46.63
CA ASP A 329 -40.31 21.93 -46.72
C ASP A 329 -39.09 21.67 -45.84
N SER A 330 -39.40 21.44 -44.56
CA SER A 330 -39.27 20.14 -43.92
C SER A 330 -38.00 19.27 -44.14
N ASN A 331 -37.54 18.74 -42.98
CA ASN A 331 -36.99 17.40 -42.77
C ASN A 331 -35.49 17.14 -43.03
N LEU A 332 -34.79 16.34 -42.23
CA LEU A 332 -34.99 15.74 -40.91
C LEU A 332 -33.66 15.08 -40.54
N ASP A 333 -33.55 14.74 -39.26
CA ASP A 333 -32.58 13.88 -38.62
C ASP A 333 -32.08 12.65 -39.39
N HIS A 334 -30.93 12.18 -38.92
CA HIS A 334 -30.49 10.80 -38.68
C HIS A 334 -29.14 10.55 -39.34
N ALA A 335 -28.22 9.78 -38.78
CA ALA A 335 -27.99 9.23 -37.46
C ALA A 335 -26.56 8.66 -37.57
N GLU A 336 -25.97 8.42 -36.41
CA GLU A 336 -24.71 7.69 -36.24
C GLU A 336 -24.70 6.39 -37.06
N GLN A 337 -23.58 6.11 -37.75
CA GLN A 337 -23.20 4.75 -38.11
C GLN A 337 -21.76 4.51 -37.66
N PHE A 338 -21.69 3.69 -36.61
CA PHE A 338 -20.53 2.93 -36.19
C PHE A 338 -20.05 2.06 -37.35
N GLU A 339 -18.77 2.17 -37.69
CA GLU A 339 -18.08 1.16 -38.51
C GLU A 339 -17.54 0.08 -37.57
N ASP A 340 -18.25 -1.05 -37.58
CA ASP A 340 -17.81 -2.34 -37.08
C ASP A 340 -16.77 -2.89 -38.07
N CYS A 341 -15.52 -3.00 -37.63
CA CYS A 341 -14.46 -3.69 -38.38
C CYS A 341 -14.18 -5.03 -37.70
N SER A 342 -14.84 -6.07 -38.20
CA SER A 342 -14.46 -7.47 -37.99
C SER A 342 -14.23 -8.14 -39.34
N GLU A 343 -13.00 -8.60 -39.56
CA GLU A 343 -12.51 -9.69 -40.42
C GLU A 343 -10.97 -9.52 -40.50
N SER A 344 -10.09 -10.50 -40.30
CA SER A 344 -10.13 -11.96 -40.17
C SER A 344 -8.93 -12.44 -39.34
#